data_AF-A0A3A9EMM3-F1
#
_entry.id   AF-A0A3A9EMM3-F1
#
_cell.length_a   1.000
_cell.length_b   1.000
_cell.length_c   1.000
_cell.angle_alpha   90.00
_cell.angle_beta   90.00
_cell.angle_gamma   90.00
#
_symmetry.space_group_name_H-M   'P 1'
#
loop_
_entity.id
_entity.type
_entity.pdbx_description
1 polymer ?
#
loop_
_entity_poly.entity_id
_entity_poly.type
_entity_poly.pdbx_seq_one_letter_code
_entity_poly.pdbx_strand_id
1 'polypeptide(L)'
;MSSLHEKITFSDSKKYRILRPVPEPDIKFNCRIKYFPGNRISIACFSKPIFNPYKAELHGKEEKPFESLKEYNPETGEMSYKFVEGKTILCPFTGKYVPLVIEKRKKNNEIRSDSIKRAIDKAFEIGLANDFQYFITLTLDPTKIDRYDTKKIYKKLRDWLSNRVKRNQMDYILFPEYHKLREGETERAIHFHGLINAQNLTLTNSGRTTKNGQVIYNLDNWKFGFSTVIKLDGSPAVVSYKG
;
A
#
# COMPACT_ATOMS: atom_id res chain seq x y z
N MET A 1 -14.84 68.77 -43.81
CA MET A 1 -16.15 69.11 -43.22
C MET A 1 -17.07 67.92 -43.40
N SER A 2 -17.49 67.32 -42.29
CA SER A 2 -18.81 66.73 -42.01
C SER A 2 -18.62 65.52 -41.10
N SER A 3 -19.04 65.70 -39.85
CA SER A 3 -19.39 64.61 -38.96
C SER A 3 -20.60 63.88 -39.54
N LEU A 4 -20.74 62.60 -39.17
CA LEU A 4 -22.04 62.06 -38.78
C LEU A 4 -21.80 60.85 -37.87
N HIS A 5 -22.42 60.96 -36.71
CA HIS A 5 -22.49 59.96 -35.67
C HIS A 5 -23.25 58.73 -36.13
N GLU A 6 -22.78 57.55 -35.74
CA GLU A 6 -23.67 56.45 -35.43
C GLU A 6 -23.25 55.87 -34.07
N LYS A 7 -24.08 56.15 -33.06
CA LYS A 7 -23.97 55.60 -31.71
C LYS A 7 -24.44 54.15 -31.77
N ILE A 8 -23.54 53.19 -31.59
CA ILE A 8 -23.94 51.83 -31.26
C ILE A 8 -24.03 51.74 -29.74
N THR A 9 -25.25 51.83 -29.23
CA THR A 9 -25.59 51.47 -27.86
C THR A 9 -25.62 49.95 -27.73
N PHE A 10 -24.66 49.38 -26.99
CA PHE A 10 -24.78 48.01 -26.50
C PHE A 10 -25.37 48.02 -25.09
N SER A 11 -26.52 47.35 -24.97
CA SER A 11 -27.28 47.14 -23.76
C SER A 11 -26.52 46.29 -22.74
N ASP A 12 -26.72 46.61 -21.46
CA ASP A 12 -26.34 45.78 -20.32
C ASP A 12 -26.77 44.32 -20.49
N SER A 13 -25.81 43.41 -20.59
CA SER A 13 -26.02 42.03 -20.14
C SER A 13 -24.71 41.36 -19.72
N LYS A 14 -24.59 41.21 -18.40
CA LYS A 14 -23.70 40.29 -17.66
C LYS A 14 -22.19 40.40 -17.94
N LYS A 15 -21.50 41.08 -17.03
CA LYS A 15 -20.09 40.85 -16.71
C LYS A 15 -19.86 39.35 -16.49
N TYR A 16 -19.36 38.64 -17.50
CA TYR A 16 -18.71 37.36 -17.27
C TYR A 16 -17.47 37.65 -16.43
N ARG A 17 -17.47 37.13 -15.21
CA ARG A 17 -16.36 37.22 -14.27
C ARG A 17 -15.25 36.31 -14.78
N ILE A 18 -14.51 36.79 -15.78
CA ILE A 18 -13.36 36.15 -16.39
C ILE A 18 -12.26 36.13 -15.31
N LEU A 19 -11.91 34.94 -14.85
CA LEU A 19 -10.84 34.64 -13.88
C LEU A 19 -11.13 35.08 -12.42
N ARG A 20 -11.67 34.15 -11.63
CA ARG A 20 -11.39 34.15 -10.19
C ARG A 20 -10.12 33.32 -9.97
N PRO A 21 -9.16 33.77 -9.15
CA PRO A 21 -8.08 32.90 -8.71
C PRO A 21 -8.70 31.69 -8.02
N VAL A 22 -8.41 30.50 -8.53
CA VAL A 22 -8.77 29.25 -7.87
C VAL A 22 -7.94 29.19 -6.60
N PRO A 23 -8.54 29.02 -5.41
CA PRO A 23 -7.78 28.85 -4.17
C PRO A 23 -6.74 27.75 -4.35
N GLU A 24 -5.52 27.93 -3.84
CA GLU A 24 -4.45 26.93 -3.91
C GLU A 24 -4.90 25.51 -3.49
N PRO A 25 -5.78 25.34 -2.48
CA PRO A 25 -6.43 24.06 -2.16
C PRO A 25 -7.11 23.32 -3.33
N ASP A 26 -7.73 24.07 -4.24
CA ASP A 26 -8.55 23.54 -5.33
C ASP A 26 -7.74 23.32 -6.62
N ILE A 27 -6.46 23.69 -6.62
CA ILE A 27 -5.56 23.50 -7.77
C ILE A 27 -5.20 22.02 -7.88
N LYS A 28 -5.71 21.39 -8.93
CA LYS A 28 -5.31 20.05 -9.35
C LYS A 28 -4.32 20.13 -10.49
N PHE A 29 -3.35 19.23 -10.46
CA PHE A 29 -2.30 19.09 -11.45
C PHE A 29 -2.58 17.87 -12.33
N ASN A 30 -2.17 17.96 -13.59
CA ASN A 30 -2.22 16.87 -14.57
C ASN A 30 -0.96 15.98 -14.52
N CYS A 31 0.03 16.33 -13.71
CA CYS A 31 1.29 15.60 -13.61
C CYS A 31 1.68 15.39 -12.15
N ARG A 32 2.29 14.24 -11.85
CA ARG A 32 2.96 13.95 -10.58
C ARG A 32 4.40 13.57 -10.88
N ILE A 33 5.34 14.30 -10.30
CA ILE A 33 6.77 14.05 -10.41
C ILE A 33 7.27 13.54 -9.05
N LYS A 34 8.05 12.46 -9.06
CA LYS A 34 8.73 11.91 -7.88
C LYS A 34 10.23 11.86 -8.16
N TYR A 35 11.00 12.44 -7.25
CA TYR A 35 12.45 12.38 -7.25
C TYR A 35 12.90 11.28 -6.29
N PHE A 36 13.86 10.48 -6.73
CA PHE A 36 14.49 9.43 -5.94
C PHE A 36 16.01 9.66 -5.91
N PRO A 37 16.72 9.04 -4.95
CA PRO A 37 18.18 9.08 -4.92
C PRO A 37 18.83 8.64 -6.24
N GLY A 38 20.02 9.17 -6.53
CA GLY A 38 20.76 8.84 -7.75
C GLY A 38 20.19 9.44 -9.03
N ASN A 39 19.55 10.63 -8.95
CA ASN A 39 18.94 11.35 -10.08
C ASN A 39 17.85 10.54 -10.82
N ARG A 40 17.23 9.58 -10.14
CA ARG A 40 16.11 8.79 -10.68
C ARG A 40 14.81 9.59 -10.54
N ILE A 41 14.02 9.67 -11.59
CA ILE A 41 12.76 10.43 -11.62
C ILE A 41 11.63 9.53 -12.13
N SER A 42 10.48 9.56 -11.46
CA SER A 42 9.23 8.99 -11.96
C SER A 42 8.24 10.10 -12.27
N ILE A 43 7.75 10.12 -13.50
CA ILE A 43 6.78 11.10 -14.00
C ILE A 43 5.49 10.35 -14.36
N ALA A 44 4.37 10.79 -13.79
CA ALA A 44 3.04 10.31 -14.14
C ALA A 44 2.22 11.47 -14.71
N CYS A 45 1.85 11.37 -15.98
CA CYS A 45 1.00 12.33 -16.67
C CYS A 45 -0.43 11.78 -16.79
N PHE A 46 -1.41 12.64 -16.56
CA PHE A 46 -2.83 12.32 -16.57
C PHE A 46 -3.55 13.18 -17.60
N SER A 47 -4.56 12.61 -18.26
CA SER A 47 -5.39 13.34 -19.22
C SER A 47 -6.33 14.36 -18.57
N LYS A 48 -6.51 14.31 -17.24
CA LYS A 48 -7.34 15.23 -16.46
C LYS A 48 -6.60 15.68 -15.19
N PRO A 49 -6.83 16.91 -14.70
CA PRO A 49 -6.28 17.36 -13.42
C PRO A 49 -6.91 16.59 -12.25
N ILE A 50 -6.19 15.59 -11.73
CA ILE A 50 -6.68 14.70 -10.67
C ILE A 50 -5.74 14.58 -9.48
N PHE A 51 -4.55 15.19 -9.55
CA PHE A 51 -3.56 15.13 -8.49
C PHE A 51 -3.54 16.44 -7.69
N ASN A 52 -3.67 16.37 -6.37
CA ASN A 52 -3.51 17.51 -5.47
C ASN A 52 -2.33 17.24 -4.51
N PRO A 53 -1.16 17.86 -4.71
CA PRO A 53 0.00 17.66 -3.83
C PRO A 53 -0.22 18.23 -2.42
N TYR A 54 -1.09 19.23 -2.29
CA TYR A 54 -1.39 19.90 -1.03
C TYR A 54 -2.38 19.14 -0.17
N LYS A 55 -2.93 18.02 -0.68
CA LYS A 55 -3.94 17.19 0.00
C LYS A 55 -5.11 18.00 0.56
N ALA A 56 -5.51 19.05 -0.14
CA ALA A 56 -6.48 19.99 0.40
C ALA A 56 -7.89 19.36 0.52
N GLU A 57 -8.12 18.19 -0.06
CA GLU A 57 -9.29 17.34 0.23
C GLU A 57 -9.36 16.83 1.69
N LEU A 58 -8.29 17.02 2.46
CA LEU A 58 -8.25 16.83 3.92
C LEU A 58 -8.48 18.14 4.68
N HIS A 59 -8.34 19.30 4.02
CA HIS A 59 -8.58 20.61 4.60
C HIS A 59 -10.09 20.85 4.71
N GLY A 60 -10.59 21.12 5.91
CA GLY A 60 -12.04 21.27 6.14
C GLY A 60 -12.83 19.96 6.21
N LYS A 61 -12.17 18.78 6.20
CA LYS A 61 -12.83 17.58 6.73
C LYS A 61 -12.95 17.76 8.23
N GLU A 62 -14.14 18.12 8.69
CA GLU A 62 -14.47 18.10 10.11
C GLU A 62 -14.16 16.72 10.66
N GLU A 63 -13.47 16.68 11.81
CA GLU A 63 -13.41 15.46 12.60
C GLU A 63 -14.85 15.07 12.88
N LYS A 64 -15.29 13.93 12.34
CA LYS A 64 -16.63 13.44 12.65
C LYS A 64 -16.66 13.22 14.16
N PRO A 65 -17.52 13.93 14.91
CA PRO A 65 -17.61 13.71 16.35
C PRO A 65 -17.92 12.23 16.56
N PHE A 66 -17.08 11.58 17.36
CA PHE A 66 -17.33 10.20 17.77
C PHE A 66 -18.49 10.22 18.76
N GLU A 67 -19.71 10.20 18.25
CA GLU A 67 -20.88 10.08 19.10
C GLU A 67 -21.06 8.60 19.48
N SER A 68 -20.86 8.32 20.78
CA SER A 68 -21.16 7.03 21.36
C SER A 68 -22.62 6.66 21.10
N LEU A 69 -22.87 5.44 20.64
CA LEU A 69 -24.23 4.90 20.51
C LEU A 69 -24.85 4.55 21.86
N LYS A 70 -24.04 4.52 22.92
CA LYS A 70 -24.44 4.11 24.26
C LYS A 70 -24.39 5.27 25.24
N GLU A 71 -25.31 5.22 26.19
CA GLU A 71 -25.43 6.12 27.33
C GLU A 71 -25.35 5.32 28.63
N TYR A 72 -24.63 5.87 29.61
CA TYR A 72 -24.45 5.30 30.93
C TYR A 72 -25.42 5.96 31.91
N ASN A 73 -26.16 5.15 32.67
CA ASN A 73 -26.96 5.64 33.77
C ASN A 73 -26.16 5.47 35.09
N PRO A 74 -25.72 6.57 35.75
CA PRO A 74 -24.93 6.49 36.97
C PRO A 74 -25.71 6.02 38.21
N GLU A 75 -27.04 6.13 38.22
CA GLU A 75 -27.88 5.71 39.36
C GLU A 75 -28.12 4.20 39.37
N THR A 76 -28.28 3.60 38.19
CA THR A 76 -28.53 2.16 38.03
C THR A 76 -27.28 1.37 37.63
N GLY A 77 -26.22 2.05 37.18
CA GLY A 77 -25.00 1.44 36.66
C GLY A 77 -25.17 0.79 35.28
N GLU A 78 -26.31 0.98 34.61
CA GLU A 78 -26.63 0.32 33.36
C GLU A 78 -26.16 1.10 32.12
N MET A 79 -25.75 0.36 31.08
CA MET A 79 -25.43 0.89 29.75
C MET A 79 -26.57 0.56 28.79
N SER A 80 -27.13 1.57 28.11
CA SER A 80 -28.18 1.39 27.10
C SER A 80 -27.86 2.13 25.81
N TYR A 81 -28.46 1.73 24.68
CA TYR A 81 -28.31 2.49 23.45
C TYR A 81 -29.20 3.73 23.51
N LYS A 82 -28.69 4.85 22.99
CA LYS A 82 -29.46 6.09 22.79
C LYS A 82 -29.83 6.24 21.33
N PHE A 83 -30.79 7.12 21.06
CA PHE A 83 -31.09 7.51 19.69
C PHE A 83 -29.90 8.24 19.06
N VAL A 84 -29.37 7.69 17.98
CA VAL A 84 -28.43 8.33 17.07
C VAL A 84 -28.95 8.15 15.65
N GLU A 85 -29.24 9.28 15.00
CA GLU A 85 -29.84 9.30 13.67
C GLU A 85 -29.04 8.48 12.66
N GLY A 86 -29.73 7.60 11.93
CA GLY A 86 -29.12 6.71 10.94
C GLY A 86 -28.22 5.60 11.50
N LYS A 87 -28.05 5.50 12.84
CA LYS A 87 -27.21 4.49 13.49
C LYS A 87 -27.96 3.62 14.49
N THR A 88 -29.08 4.07 15.05
CA THR A 88 -29.95 3.26 15.93
C THR A 88 -31.42 3.36 15.54
N ILE A 89 -32.20 2.33 15.84
CA ILE A 89 -33.65 2.26 15.67
C ILE A 89 -34.31 1.86 16.98
N LEU A 90 -35.53 2.34 17.24
CA LEU A 90 -36.34 1.91 18.38
C LEU A 90 -36.88 0.50 18.10
N CYS A 91 -36.54 -0.48 18.94
CA CYS A 91 -37.07 -1.82 18.82
C CYS A 91 -38.53 -1.86 19.31
N PRO A 92 -39.51 -2.24 18.46
CA PRO A 92 -40.93 -2.22 18.84
C PRO A 92 -41.31 -3.28 19.90
N PHE A 93 -40.48 -4.30 20.11
CA PHE A 93 -40.75 -5.38 21.05
C PHE A 93 -40.17 -5.14 22.45
N THR A 94 -39.04 -4.44 22.55
CA THR A 94 -38.36 -4.20 23.83
C THR A 94 -38.49 -2.75 24.30
N GLY A 95 -38.96 -1.85 23.43
CA GLY A 95 -39.01 -0.41 23.71
C GLY A 95 -37.63 0.24 23.86
N LYS A 96 -36.54 -0.48 23.59
CA LYS A 96 -35.15 0.01 23.71
C LYS A 96 -34.57 0.35 22.34
N TYR A 97 -33.69 1.33 22.28
CA TYR A 97 -32.90 1.57 21.07
C TYR A 97 -31.94 0.40 20.82
N VAL A 98 -31.75 0.05 19.56
CA VAL A 98 -30.80 -0.97 19.09
C VAL A 98 -30.04 -0.43 17.88
N PRO A 99 -28.78 -0.86 17.64
CA PRO A 99 -28.04 -0.41 16.48
C PRO A 99 -28.74 -0.84 15.17
N LEU A 100 -28.80 0.08 14.21
CA LEU A 100 -29.22 -0.22 12.84
C LEU A 100 -28.15 -1.11 12.18
N VAL A 101 -28.39 -2.42 12.19
CA VAL A 101 -27.57 -3.37 11.44
C VAL A 101 -28.04 -3.35 9.99
N ILE A 102 -27.46 -2.47 9.18
CA ILE A 102 -27.56 -2.65 7.73
C ILE A 102 -26.69 -3.86 7.41
N GLU A 103 -27.31 -4.98 7.00
CA GLU A 103 -26.58 -6.09 6.43
C GLU A 103 -25.78 -5.57 5.24
N LYS A 104 -24.50 -5.26 5.46
CA LYS A 104 -23.57 -5.01 4.36
C LYS A 104 -23.57 -6.31 3.59
N ARG A 105 -24.08 -6.29 2.35
CA ARG A 105 -23.83 -7.36 1.36
C ARG A 105 -22.39 -7.79 1.56
N LYS A 106 -22.16 -9.06 1.91
CA LYS A 106 -20.82 -9.65 1.95
C LYS A 106 -20.20 -9.33 0.60
N LYS A 107 -19.37 -8.30 0.54
CA LYS A 107 -18.53 -8.04 -0.62
C LYS A 107 -17.69 -9.30 -0.71
N ASN A 108 -17.77 -10.01 -1.84
CA ASN A 108 -16.85 -11.09 -2.13
C ASN A 108 -15.44 -10.62 -1.75
N ASN A 109 -14.67 -11.49 -1.10
CA ASN A 109 -13.24 -11.29 -0.80
C ASN A 109 -12.39 -11.24 -2.08
N GLU A 110 -12.94 -10.76 -3.19
CA GLU A 110 -12.20 -10.46 -4.39
C GLU A 110 -11.23 -9.34 -4.06
N ILE A 111 -9.94 -9.71 -4.07
CA ILE A 111 -8.85 -8.76 -3.95
C ILE A 111 -9.02 -7.78 -5.10
N ARG A 112 -9.47 -6.57 -4.78
CA ARG A 112 -9.67 -5.55 -5.81
C ARG A 112 -8.33 -5.33 -6.52
N SER A 113 -8.34 -5.35 -7.86
CA SER A 113 -7.14 -5.15 -8.67
C SER A 113 -6.39 -3.85 -8.34
N ASP A 114 -7.12 -2.81 -7.90
CA ASP A 114 -6.53 -1.55 -7.44
C ASP A 114 -5.67 -1.71 -6.18
N SER A 115 -5.97 -2.67 -5.29
CA SER A 115 -5.15 -2.94 -4.10
C SER A 115 -3.82 -3.58 -4.46
N ILE A 116 -3.83 -4.55 -5.38
CA ILE A 116 -2.60 -5.22 -5.86
C ILE A 116 -1.70 -4.20 -6.57
N LYS A 117 -2.28 -3.42 -7.50
CA LYS A 117 -1.53 -2.38 -8.22
C LYS A 117 -0.90 -1.38 -7.25
N ARG A 118 -1.64 -0.89 -6.25
CA ARG A 118 -1.09 0.00 -5.21
C ARG A 118 0.09 -0.62 -4.46
N ALA A 119 0.00 -1.91 -4.11
CA ALA A 119 1.07 -2.60 -3.39
C ALA A 119 2.33 -2.73 -4.26
N ILE A 120 2.15 -3.10 -5.54
CA ILE A 120 3.24 -3.17 -6.53
C ILE A 120 3.87 -1.80 -6.76
N ASP A 121 3.07 -0.76 -7.02
CA ASP A 121 3.56 0.60 -7.23
C ASP A 121 4.36 1.08 -6.01
N LYS A 122 3.87 0.80 -4.79
CA LYS A 122 4.56 1.16 -3.55
C LYS A 122 5.86 0.40 -3.36
N ALA A 123 5.88 -0.87 -3.72
CA ALA A 123 7.07 -1.70 -3.72
C ALA A 123 8.16 -1.14 -4.65
N PHE A 124 7.78 -0.77 -5.88
CA PHE A 124 8.70 -0.11 -6.82
C PHE A 124 9.20 1.23 -6.28
N GLU A 125 8.33 2.04 -5.68
CA GLU A 125 8.75 3.29 -5.04
C GLU A 125 9.78 3.07 -3.93
N ILE A 126 9.57 2.08 -3.07
CA ILE A 126 10.53 1.72 -2.01
C ILE A 126 11.84 1.23 -2.63
N GLY A 127 11.75 0.39 -3.66
CA GLY A 127 12.91 -0.09 -4.42
C GLY A 127 13.73 1.03 -5.05
N LEU A 128 13.09 2.05 -5.62
CA LEU A 128 13.78 3.19 -6.22
C LEU A 128 14.34 4.16 -5.19
N ALA A 129 13.67 4.29 -4.03
CA ALA A 129 14.06 5.19 -2.95
C ALA A 129 15.24 4.68 -2.11
N ASN A 130 15.59 3.40 -2.23
CA ASN A 130 16.64 2.77 -1.42
C ASN A 130 17.63 2.02 -2.30
N ASP A 131 18.92 2.15 -2.00
CA ASP A 131 19.95 1.34 -2.64
C ASP A 131 20.11 0.02 -1.88
N PHE A 132 19.38 -1.00 -2.33
CA PHE A 132 19.46 -2.34 -1.77
C PHE A 132 20.76 -3.04 -2.17
N GLN A 133 21.34 -3.80 -1.24
CA GLN A 133 22.62 -4.49 -1.40
C GLN A 133 22.47 -5.91 -1.94
N TYR A 134 21.38 -6.60 -1.56
CA TYR A 134 21.19 -8.01 -1.89
C TYR A 134 19.80 -8.30 -2.43
N PHE A 135 19.74 -9.20 -3.41
CA PHE A 135 18.53 -9.91 -3.78
C PHE A 135 18.54 -11.28 -3.10
N ILE A 136 17.45 -11.60 -2.40
CA ILE A 136 17.31 -12.87 -1.68
C ILE A 136 16.14 -13.68 -2.21
N THR A 137 16.31 -14.99 -2.20
CA THR A 137 15.23 -15.96 -2.35
C THR A 137 15.24 -16.89 -1.14
N LEU A 138 14.09 -17.06 -0.48
CA LEU A 138 13.93 -17.93 0.68
C LEU A 138 12.91 -19.01 0.33
N THR A 139 13.36 -20.25 0.34
CA THR A 139 12.54 -21.42 0.05
C THR A 139 12.27 -22.20 1.32
N LEU A 140 11.01 -22.59 1.54
CA LEU A 140 10.60 -23.35 2.71
C LEU A 140 10.83 -24.85 2.49
N ASP A 141 11.38 -25.51 3.50
CA ASP A 141 11.59 -26.95 3.53
C ASP A 141 10.41 -27.63 4.25
N PRO A 142 9.68 -28.57 3.59
CA PRO A 142 8.53 -29.23 4.18
C PRO A 142 8.85 -30.02 5.45
N THR A 143 10.11 -30.43 5.65
CA THR A 143 10.53 -31.15 6.86
C THR A 143 10.62 -30.22 8.09
N LYS A 144 10.74 -28.90 7.88
CA LYS A 144 10.96 -27.90 8.94
C LYS A 144 9.73 -27.05 9.23
N ILE A 145 8.90 -26.84 8.21
CA ILE A 145 7.70 -26.01 8.31
C ILE A 145 6.67 -26.47 7.28
N ASP A 146 5.40 -26.46 7.71
CA ASP A 146 4.26 -26.52 6.81
C ASP A 146 4.30 -25.31 5.87
N ARG A 147 4.64 -25.57 4.60
CA ARG A 147 4.90 -24.57 3.57
C ARG A 147 3.65 -24.15 2.77
N TYR A 148 2.48 -24.65 3.17
CA TYR A 148 1.18 -24.31 2.58
C TYR A 148 0.33 -23.48 3.55
N ASP A 149 0.46 -23.70 4.86
CA ASP A 149 -0.24 -22.92 5.89
C ASP A 149 0.35 -21.51 6.09
N THR A 150 -0.26 -20.53 5.41
CA THR A 150 0.09 -19.11 5.50
C THR A 150 0.19 -18.56 6.94
N LYS A 151 -0.64 -19.01 7.87
CA LYS A 151 -0.64 -18.52 9.26
C LYS A 151 0.59 -19.00 10.01
N LYS A 152 0.94 -20.29 9.87
CA LYS A 152 2.15 -20.88 10.47
C LYS A 152 3.41 -20.26 9.89
N ILE A 153 3.44 -20.09 8.57
CA ILE A 153 4.56 -19.48 7.84
C ILE A 153 4.78 -18.04 8.32
N TYR A 154 3.72 -17.23 8.32
CA TYR A 154 3.83 -15.81 8.65
C TYR A 154 4.30 -15.57 10.09
N LYS A 155 3.89 -16.41 11.05
CA LYS A 155 4.38 -16.32 12.43
C LYS A 155 5.90 -16.51 12.49
N LYS A 156 6.43 -17.59 11.92
CA LYS A 156 7.88 -17.87 11.94
C LYS A 156 8.67 -16.84 11.13
N LEU A 157 8.15 -16.43 9.98
CA LEU A 157 8.77 -15.41 9.12
C LEU A 157 8.85 -14.06 9.83
N ARG A 158 7.77 -13.61 10.48
CA ARG A 158 7.73 -12.35 11.24
C ARG A 158 8.79 -12.33 12.34
N ASP A 159 8.90 -13.41 13.11
CA ASP A 159 9.89 -13.51 14.19
C ASP A 159 11.32 -13.46 13.63
N TRP A 160 11.55 -14.15 12.51
CA TRP A 160 12.84 -14.11 11.82
C TRP A 160 13.17 -12.69 11.34
N LEU A 161 12.27 -12.04 10.59
CA LEU A 161 12.45 -10.69 10.07
C LEU A 161 12.71 -9.70 11.21
N SER A 162 11.90 -9.73 12.27
CA SER A 162 12.05 -8.85 13.45
C SER A 162 13.41 -9.01 14.11
N ASN A 163 13.92 -10.24 14.20
CA ASN A 163 15.26 -10.49 14.74
C ASN A 163 16.36 -9.97 13.81
N ARG A 164 16.21 -10.06 12.49
CA ARG A 164 17.18 -9.49 11.54
C ARG A 164 17.18 -7.96 11.57
N VAL A 165 16.01 -7.33 11.66
CA VAL A 165 15.92 -5.88 11.87
C VAL A 165 16.69 -5.47 13.14
N LYS A 166 16.44 -6.14 14.27
CA LYS A 166 17.08 -5.79 15.55
C LYS A 166 18.57 -6.09 15.63
N ARG A 167 19.00 -7.25 15.11
CA ARG A 167 20.38 -7.76 15.31
C ARG A 167 21.32 -7.42 14.15
N ASN A 168 20.77 -7.24 12.96
CA ASN A 168 21.53 -7.01 11.74
C ASN A 168 21.19 -5.66 11.10
N GLN A 169 20.39 -4.79 11.75
CA GLN A 169 19.93 -3.53 11.17
C GLN A 169 19.41 -3.72 9.74
N MET A 170 18.59 -4.77 9.57
CA MET A 170 18.13 -5.18 8.25
C MET A 170 16.95 -4.33 7.79
N ASP A 171 17.10 -3.70 6.63
CA ASP A 171 15.99 -3.13 5.87
C ASP A 171 15.58 -4.10 4.78
N TYR A 172 14.28 -4.27 4.53
CA TYR A 172 13.81 -5.24 3.56
C TYR A 172 12.52 -4.83 2.88
N ILE A 173 12.38 -5.29 1.64
CA ILE A 173 11.08 -5.52 1.01
C ILE A 173 11.00 -6.98 0.59
N LEU A 174 9.90 -7.64 0.93
CA LEU A 174 9.74 -9.07 0.74
C LEU A 174 8.38 -9.38 0.11
N PHE A 175 8.38 -10.26 -0.87
CA PHE A 175 7.22 -10.69 -1.64
C PHE A 175 7.05 -12.20 -1.49
N PRO A 176 5.90 -12.67 -0.97
CA PRO A 176 5.53 -14.06 -1.10
C PRO A 176 5.11 -14.36 -2.54
N GLU A 177 5.54 -15.51 -3.05
CA GLU A 177 5.14 -16.03 -4.36
C GLU A 177 4.87 -17.52 -4.24
N TYR A 178 3.92 -18.01 -5.02
CA TYR A 178 3.68 -19.44 -5.16
C TYR A 178 4.68 -20.05 -6.13
N HIS A 179 5.40 -21.08 -5.69
CA HIS A 179 6.25 -21.87 -6.56
C HIS A 179 5.40 -22.56 -7.64
N LYS A 180 6.02 -22.88 -8.78
CA LYS A 180 5.40 -23.76 -9.77
C LYS A 180 5.01 -25.09 -9.12
N LEU A 181 3.81 -25.55 -9.40
CA LEU A 181 3.33 -26.86 -8.96
C LEU A 181 4.30 -27.92 -9.48
N ARG A 182 4.84 -28.75 -8.59
CA ARG A 182 5.74 -29.85 -8.96
C ARG A 182 4.94 -31.13 -9.14
N GLU A 183 5.49 -32.05 -9.93
CA GLU A 183 4.88 -33.36 -10.11
C GLU A 183 4.75 -34.08 -8.75
N GLY A 184 3.54 -34.52 -8.42
CA GLY A 184 3.21 -35.12 -7.12
C GLY A 184 2.78 -34.13 -6.01
N GLU A 185 2.82 -32.81 -6.24
CA GLU A 185 2.25 -31.82 -5.33
C GLU A 185 0.81 -31.46 -5.74
N THR A 186 -0.11 -31.37 -4.77
CA THR A 186 -1.49 -30.93 -4.99
C THR A 186 -1.67 -29.41 -4.84
N GLU A 187 -0.76 -28.78 -4.10
CA GLU A 187 -0.81 -27.36 -3.76
C GLU A 187 0.53 -26.68 -4.07
N ARG A 188 0.49 -25.39 -4.37
CA ARG A 188 1.70 -24.61 -4.61
C ARG A 188 2.32 -24.18 -3.29
N ALA A 189 3.57 -24.58 -3.05
CA ALA A 189 4.33 -24.11 -1.89
C ALA A 189 4.65 -22.62 -2.01
N ILE A 190 4.76 -21.93 -0.87
CA ILE A 190 5.15 -20.52 -0.82
C ILE A 190 6.67 -20.40 -0.74
N HIS A 191 7.25 -19.54 -1.58
CA HIS A 191 8.61 -19.04 -1.44
C HIS A 191 8.60 -17.52 -1.36
N PHE A 192 9.73 -16.93 -0.98
CA PHE A 192 9.85 -15.48 -0.84
C PHE A 192 10.98 -14.94 -1.69
N HIS A 193 10.73 -13.80 -2.32
CA HIS A 193 11.76 -12.97 -2.93
C HIS A 193 11.86 -11.66 -2.18
N GLY A 194 13.06 -11.08 -2.08
CA GLY A 194 13.20 -9.79 -1.45
C GLY A 194 14.45 -9.04 -1.84
N LEU A 195 14.42 -7.74 -1.59
CA LEU A 195 15.59 -6.88 -1.61
C LEU A 195 15.90 -6.51 -0.17
N ILE A 196 17.15 -6.65 0.24
CA ILE A 196 17.57 -6.37 1.61
C ILE A 196 18.86 -5.56 1.68
N ASN A 197 18.94 -4.74 2.73
CA ASN A 197 20.17 -4.20 3.29
C ASN A 197 20.36 -4.83 4.65
N ALA A 198 21.59 -5.17 5.02
CA ALA A 198 21.85 -5.69 6.36
C ALA A 198 23.31 -5.47 6.73
N GLN A 199 23.53 -5.13 8.00
CA GLN A 199 24.84 -5.14 8.62
C GLN A 199 25.15 -6.53 9.17
N ASN A 200 26.39 -6.98 8.96
CA ASN A 200 26.93 -8.23 9.52
C ASN A 200 26.07 -9.46 9.17
N LEU A 201 25.61 -9.55 7.93
CA LEU A 201 24.92 -10.73 7.42
C LEU A 201 25.95 -11.86 7.23
N THR A 202 25.76 -12.98 7.91
CA THR A 202 26.62 -14.15 7.72
C THR A 202 26.20 -14.89 6.46
N LEU A 203 27.10 -14.91 5.47
CA LEU A 203 26.89 -15.46 4.15
C LEU A 203 27.96 -16.51 3.84
N THR A 204 27.52 -17.71 3.47
CA THR A 204 28.43 -18.79 3.04
C THR A 204 28.34 -18.96 1.52
N ASN A 205 29.48 -19.03 0.83
CA ASN A 205 29.49 -19.26 -0.62
C ASN A 205 28.82 -20.61 -0.94
N SER A 206 27.85 -20.61 -1.87
CA SER A 206 27.14 -21.83 -2.27
C SER A 206 27.92 -22.72 -3.24
N GLY A 207 29.06 -22.25 -3.74
CA GLY A 207 29.83 -22.88 -4.82
C GLY A 207 29.21 -22.71 -6.20
N ARG A 208 28.12 -21.95 -6.32
CA ARG A 208 27.38 -21.71 -7.56
C ARG A 208 27.47 -20.25 -7.98
N THR A 209 27.31 -20.02 -9.28
CA THR A 209 27.26 -18.69 -9.88
C THR A 209 26.00 -18.51 -10.71
N THR A 210 25.56 -17.27 -10.87
CA THR A 210 24.51 -16.91 -11.83
C THR A 210 25.04 -17.02 -13.25
N LYS A 211 24.15 -16.99 -14.25
CA LYS A 211 24.54 -16.96 -15.67
C LYS A 211 25.46 -15.77 -16.02
N ASN A 212 25.37 -14.69 -15.24
CA ASN A 212 26.17 -13.48 -15.42
C ASN A 212 27.47 -13.52 -14.57
N GLY A 213 27.81 -14.66 -13.97
CA GLY A 213 29.05 -14.85 -13.20
C GLY A 213 29.01 -14.34 -11.76
N GLN A 214 27.86 -13.84 -11.27
CA GLN A 214 27.75 -13.39 -9.88
C GLN A 214 27.74 -14.60 -8.93
N VAL A 215 28.51 -14.51 -7.84
CA VAL A 215 28.55 -15.56 -6.82
C VAL A 215 27.21 -15.63 -6.09
N ILE A 216 26.73 -16.85 -5.90
CA ILE A 216 25.53 -17.14 -5.10
C ILE A 216 25.97 -17.53 -3.69
N TYR A 217 25.37 -16.91 -2.68
CA TYR A 217 25.60 -17.23 -1.27
C TYR A 217 24.36 -17.85 -0.64
N ASN A 218 24.57 -18.61 0.43
CA ASN A 218 23.54 -19.05 1.36
C ASN A 218 23.48 -18.08 2.55
N LEU A 219 22.28 -17.89 3.09
CA LEU A 219 22.03 -17.13 4.29
C LEU A 219 21.99 -18.05 5.51
N ASP A 220 23.08 -18.10 6.27
CA ASP A 220 23.28 -19.08 7.35
C ASP A 220 22.20 -19.02 8.43
N ASN A 221 21.68 -17.81 8.67
CA ASN A 221 20.68 -17.55 9.69
C ASN A 221 19.24 -17.88 9.25
N TRP A 222 19.03 -18.40 8.03
CA TRP A 222 17.75 -18.91 7.55
C TRP A 222 17.58 -20.38 7.92
N LYS A 223 16.73 -20.66 8.91
CA LYS A 223 16.59 -22.02 9.48
C LYS A 223 15.42 -22.83 8.90
N PHE A 224 14.53 -22.21 8.12
CA PHE A 224 13.28 -22.82 7.68
C PHE A 224 13.34 -23.46 6.29
N GLY A 225 14.53 -23.51 5.69
CA GLY A 225 14.76 -24.22 4.44
C GLY A 225 16.02 -23.73 3.74
N PHE A 226 15.89 -23.49 2.45
CA PHE A 226 17.01 -23.07 1.59
C PHE A 226 16.97 -21.58 1.35
N SER A 227 18.13 -21.00 1.06
CA SER A 227 18.25 -19.59 0.73
C SER A 227 19.21 -19.37 -0.42
N THR A 228 19.05 -18.26 -1.11
CA THR A 228 19.92 -17.82 -2.19
C THR A 228 20.06 -16.32 -2.02
N VAL A 229 21.30 -15.84 -1.97
CA VAL A 229 21.63 -14.43 -1.82
C VAL A 229 22.56 -14.05 -2.96
N ILE A 230 22.18 -13.02 -3.70
CA ILE A 230 22.97 -12.45 -4.80
C ILE A 230 23.21 -10.99 -4.46
N LYS A 231 24.47 -10.54 -4.55
CA LYS A 231 24.81 -9.12 -4.37
C LYS A 231 24.37 -8.34 -5.59
N LEU A 232 23.66 -7.24 -5.36
CA LEU A 232 23.24 -6.33 -6.42
C LEU A 232 24.42 -5.47 -6.86
N ASP A 233 24.54 -5.25 -8.16
CA ASP A 233 25.59 -4.46 -8.79
C ASP A 233 25.15 -3.01 -9.09
N GLY A 234 24.00 -2.59 -8.56
CA GLY A 234 23.43 -1.27 -8.79
C GLY A 234 22.70 -1.12 -10.13
N SER A 235 22.73 -2.16 -10.99
CA SER A 235 21.85 -2.21 -12.16
C SER A 235 20.40 -2.24 -11.68
N PRO A 236 19.49 -1.46 -12.24
CA PRO A 236 18.08 -1.54 -11.89
C PRO A 236 17.59 -2.97 -12.19
N ALA A 237 17.38 -3.75 -11.13
CA ALA A 237 16.79 -5.06 -11.24
C ALA A 237 15.37 -4.87 -11.76
N VAL A 238 15.12 -5.29 -13.00
CA VAL A 238 13.76 -5.39 -13.52
C VAL A 238 13.11 -6.55 -12.78
N VAL A 239 12.49 -6.26 -11.64
CA VAL A 239 11.61 -7.20 -10.96
C VAL A 239 10.36 -7.33 -11.82
N SER A 240 10.38 -8.24 -12.81
CA SER A 240 9.17 -8.59 -13.54
C SER A 240 8.35 -9.54 -12.67
N TYR A 241 7.34 -9.02 -11.98
CA TYR A 241 6.33 -9.86 -11.38
C TYR A 241 5.50 -10.49 -12.51
N LYS A 242 5.72 -11.79 -12.78
CA LYS A 242 4.84 -12.58 -13.64
C LYS A 242 3.76 -13.18 -12.75
N GLY A 243 2.64 -12.47 -12.63
CA GLY A 243 1.42 -13.00 -12.01
C GLY A 243 0.80 -14.09 -12.88
#